data_AF-A0A921B1S1-F1
#
_entry.id   AF-A0A921B1S1-F1
#
_cell.length_a   1.000
_cell.length_b   1.000
_cell.length_c   1.000
_cell.angle_alpha   90.00
_cell.angle_beta   90.00
_cell.angle_gamma   90.00
#
_symmetry.space_group_name_H-M   'P 1'
#
loop_
_entity.id
_entity.type
_entity.pdbx_description
1 polymer ?
#
loop_
_entity_poly.entity_id
_entity_poly.type
_entity_poly.pdbx_seq_one_letter_code
_entity_poly.pdbx_strand_id
1 'polypeptide(L)'
;MMFWAYFSIFTWIVLGVGIIYLIVQAIRHRSKKFSLIIIGVGILLSICSFAGFSYAAPMYGGVNIERSDYNTIKRATKDGKALSKLSKHSSDKQVYDGEKAGKNLCKIIKSIPETYDNHIPRSMAIDGLPASTSTNDLNLYDSQYIESLVRMSANVLSKKVTPKDEGSKGQSKVYEQIMTDSGYSN
;
A
#
# COMPACT_ATOMS: atom_id res chain seq x y z
N MET A 1 12.92 -3.41 3.83
CA MET A 1 13.40 -2.84 2.55
C MET A 1 14.92 -2.81 2.42
N MET A 2 15.68 -2.46 3.46
CA MET A 2 17.14 -2.30 3.40
C MET A 2 17.89 -3.53 2.85
N PHE A 3 17.55 -4.75 3.28
CA PHE A 3 18.18 -5.98 2.77
C PHE A 3 18.09 -6.12 1.24
N TRP A 4 16.88 -5.96 0.68
CA TRP A 4 16.67 -6.08 -0.77
C TRP A 4 17.34 -4.95 -1.56
N ALA A 5 17.43 -3.74 -0.98
CA ALA A 5 18.18 -2.64 -1.58
C ALA A 5 19.69 -2.95 -1.64
N TYR A 6 20.28 -3.45 -0.54
CA TYR A 6 21.68 -3.87 -0.52
C TYR A 6 21.97 -5.05 -1.45
N PHE A 7 21.07 -6.02 -1.50
CA PHE A 7 21.18 -7.16 -2.42
C PHE A 7 21.10 -6.72 -3.89
N SER A 8 20.28 -5.71 -4.20
CA SER A 8 20.24 -5.11 -5.53
C SER A 8 21.56 -4.44 -5.88
N ILE A 9 22.11 -3.60 -4.98
CA ILE A 9 23.41 -2.94 -5.18
C ILE A 9 24.52 -3.98 -5.42
N PHE A 10 24.57 -5.03 -4.60
CA PHE A 10 25.53 -6.13 -4.75
C PHE A 10 25.42 -6.79 -6.13
N THR A 11 24.20 -7.03 -6.59
CA THR A 11 23.96 -7.62 -7.90
C THR A 11 24.47 -6.75 -9.05
N TRP A 12 24.27 -5.44 -8.97
CA TRP A 12 24.81 -4.49 -9.95
C TRP A 12 26.34 -4.48 -9.97
N ILE A 13 26.98 -4.64 -8.81
CA ILE A 13 28.44 -4.77 -8.72
C ILE A 13 28.92 -6.05 -9.44
N VAL A 14 28.28 -7.18 -9.20
CA VAL A 14 28.61 -8.46 -9.85
C VAL A 14 28.46 -8.37 -11.38
N LEU A 15 27.37 -7.77 -11.85
CA LEU A 15 27.16 -7.50 -13.28
C LEU A 15 28.24 -6.58 -13.85
N GLY A 16 28.55 -5.48 -13.16
CA GLY A 16 29.59 -4.52 -13.57
C GLY A 16 30.96 -5.18 -13.70
N VAL A 17 31.35 -6.00 -12.71
CA VAL A 17 32.59 -6.79 -12.75
C VAL A 17 32.59 -7.76 -13.93
N GLY A 18 31.47 -8.44 -14.18
CA GLY A 18 31.32 -9.35 -15.32
C GLY A 18 31.54 -8.66 -16.67
N ILE A 19 30.98 -7.46 -16.84
CA ILE A 19 31.10 -6.63 -18.05
C ILE A 19 32.55 -6.13 -18.23
N ILE A 20 33.17 -5.60 -17.18
CA ILE A 20 34.58 -5.16 -17.24
C ILE A 20 35.47 -6.34 -17.65
N TYR A 21 35.24 -7.51 -17.06
CA TYR A 21 36.00 -8.71 -17.38
C TYR A 21 35.77 -9.16 -18.84
N LEU A 22 34.56 -8.99 -19.38
CA LEU A 22 34.25 -9.26 -20.78
C LEU A 22 35.06 -8.38 -21.72
N ILE A 23 35.12 -7.08 -21.42
CA ILE A 23 35.85 -6.08 -22.21
C ILE A 23 37.35 -6.43 -22.22
N VAL A 24 37.93 -6.71 -21.04
CA VAL A 24 39.36 -7.09 -20.93
C VAL A 24 39.66 -8.38 -21.69
N GLN A 25 38.79 -9.38 -21.61
CA GLN A 25 38.97 -10.64 -22.34
C GLN A 25 38.81 -10.48 -23.85
N ALA A 26 37.91 -9.60 -24.31
CA ALA A 26 37.74 -9.26 -25.70
C ALA A 26 38.98 -8.57 -26.29
N ILE A 27 39.56 -7.61 -25.56
CA ILE A 27 40.78 -6.91 -25.99
C ILE A 27 41.99 -7.86 -26.04
N ARG A 28 42.11 -8.78 -25.06
CA ARG A 28 43.24 -9.72 -24.98
C ARG A 28 43.08 -10.97 -25.85
N HIS A 29 42.04 -11.06 -26.69
CA HIS A 29 41.71 -12.24 -27.50
C HIS A 29 41.73 -13.58 -26.71
N ARG A 30 41.32 -13.54 -25.44
CA ARG A 30 41.24 -14.74 -24.58
C ARG A 30 39.82 -15.32 -24.56
N SER A 31 39.69 -16.54 -24.02
CA SER A 31 38.40 -17.20 -23.83
C SER A 31 37.45 -16.35 -22.98
N LYS A 32 36.22 -16.16 -23.47
CA LYS A 32 35.15 -15.36 -22.83
C LYS A 32 34.31 -16.15 -21.82
N LYS A 33 34.59 -17.45 -21.65
CA LYS A 33 33.75 -18.39 -20.89
C LYS A 33 33.50 -17.92 -19.45
N PHE A 34 34.54 -17.50 -18.74
CA PHE A 34 34.41 -17.03 -17.36
C PHE A 34 33.61 -15.73 -17.24
N SER A 35 33.81 -14.78 -18.15
CA SER A 35 33.02 -13.54 -18.14
C SER A 35 31.53 -13.81 -18.40
N LEU A 36 31.21 -14.69 -19.36
CA LEU A 36 29.83 -15.07 -19.64
C LEU A 36 29.15 -15.76 -18.45
N ILE A 37 29.88 -16.60 -17.69
CA ILE A 37 29.35 -17.20 -16.45
C ILE A 37 29.06 -16.13 -15.41
N ILE A 38 29.98 -15.18 -15.18
CA ILE A 38 29.80 -14.11 -14.19
C ILE A 38 28.60 -13.23 -14.56
N ILE A 39 28.46 -12.87 -15.85
CA ILE A 39 27.31 -12.10 -16.34
C ILE A 39 26.02 -12.90 -16.16
N GLY A 40 26.01 -14.19 -16.50
CA GLY A 40 24.84 -15.06 -16.33
C GLY A 40 24.38 -15.15 -14.86
N VAL A 41 25.32 -15.32 -13.93
CA VAL A 41 25.05 -15.28 -12.49
C VAL A 41 24.51 -13.92 -12.07
N GLY A 42 25.12 -12.83 -12.55
CA GLY A 42 24.66 -11.46 -12.29
C GLY A 42 23.23 -11.20 -12.77
N ILE A 43 22.85 -11.69 -13.95
CA ILE A 43 21.48 -11.56 -14.48
C ILE A 43 20.50 -12.33 -13.58
N LEU A 44 20.84 -13.56 -13.19
CA LEU A 44 19.98 -14.39 -12.34
C LEU A 44 19.73 -13.72 -10.98
N LEU A 45 20.81 -13.20 -10.36
CA LEU A 45 20.73 -12.42 -9.12
C LEU A 45 19.87 -11.17 -9.29
N SER A 46 19.89 -10.54 -10.47
CA SER A 46 19.11 -9.31 -10.76
C SER A 46 17.62 -9.60 -10.80
N ILE A 47 17.24 -10.71 -11.43
CA ILE A 47 15.86 -11.19 -11.44
C ILE A 47 15.39 -11.51 -10.02
N CYS A 48 16.19 -12.24 -9.24
CA CYS A 48 15.86 -12.56 -7.85
C CYS A 48 15.75 -11.30 -6.97
N SER A 49 16.66 -10.35 -7.13
CA SER A 49 16.64 -9.09 -6.39
C SER A 49 15.41 -8.27 -6.72
N PHE A 50 15.07 -8.15 -8.01
CA PHE A 50 13.90 -7.40 -8.46
C PHE A 50 12.62 -8.05 -7.94
N ALA A 51 12.46 -9.36 -8.10
CA ALA A 51 11.31 -10.10 -7.60
C ALA A 51 11.15 -9.96 -6.07
N GLY A 52 12.25 -10.06 -5.32
CA GLY A 52 12.25 -9.87 -3.87
C GLY A 52 11.88 -8.45 -3.45
N PHE A 53 12.37 -7.44 -4.18
CA PHE A 53 12.01 -6.04 -3.95
C PHE A 53 10.52 -5.79 -4.22
N SER A 54 10.01 -6.23 -5.37
CA SER A 54 8.58 -6.08 -5.73
C SER A 54 7.65 -6.81 -4.75
N TYR A 55 8.09 -7.92 -4.17
CA TYR A 55 7.34 -8.62 -3.13
C TYR A 55 7.32 -7.86 -1.80
N ALA A 56 8.48 -7.34 -1.39
CA ALA A 56 8.65 -6.66 -0.09
C ALA A 56 8.05 -5.24 -0.07
N ALA A 57 8.08 -4.54 -1.22
CA ALA A 57 7.55 -3.19 -1.40
C ALA A 57 6.60 -3.15 -2.60
N PRO A 58 5.39 -3.73 -2.49
CA PRO A 58 4.41 -3.65 -3.55
C PRO A 58 4.04 -2.19 -3.88
N MET A 59 3.77 -1.95 -5.15
CA MET A 59 3.34 -0.63 -5.62
C MET A 59 1.82 -0.47 -5.43
N TYR A 60 1.40 0.67 -4.89
CA TYR A 60 0.00 1.04 -4.71
C TYR A 60 -0.21 2.52 -5.05
N GLY A 61 -1.14 2.83 -5.95
CA GLY A 61 -1.29 4.19 -6.50
C GLY A 61 -0.02 4.71 -7.18
N GLY A 62 0.86 3.83 -7.67
CA GLY A 62 2.16 4.23 -8.23
C GLY A 62 3.23 4.60 -7.19
N VAL A 63 3.00 4.32 -5.91
CA VAL A 63 3.95 4.53 -4.80
C VAL A 63 4.36 3.19 -4.21
N ASN A 64 5.65 2.99 -3.91
CA ASN A 64 6.13 1.78 -3.25
C ASN A 64 5.81 1.81 -1.76
N ILE A 65 5.03 0.85 -1.28
CA ILE A 65 4.59 0.77 0.12
C ILE A 65 5.11 -0.51 0.74
N GLU A 66 5.47 -0.49 2.03
CA GLU A 66 5.84 -1.70 2.76
C GLU A 66 4.72 -2.75 2.69
N ARG A 67 5.09 -4.04 2.57
CA ARG A 67 4.10 -5.12 2.48
C ARG A 67 3.11 -5.16 3.65
N SER A 68 3.57 -4.86 4.86
CA SER A 68 2.75 -4.73 6.08
C SER A 68 1.68 -3.64 5.91
N ASP A 69 2.09 -2.47 5.47
CA ASP A 69 1.23 -1.31 5.25
C ASP A 69 0.29 -1.55 4.06
N TYR A 70 0.77 -2.15 2.97
CA TYR A 70 -0.05 -2.58 1.83
C TYR A 70 -1.18 -3.54 2.24
N ASN A 71 -0.88 -4.53 3.08
CA ASN A 71 -1.91 -5.45 3.60
C ASN A 71 -2.93 -4.72 4.49
N THR A 72 -2.51 -3.67 5.19
CA THR A 72 -3.40 -2.82 5.98
C THR A 72 -4.31 -1.99 5.08
N ILE A 73 -3.77 -1.38 4.04
CA ILE A 73 -4.54 -0.69 3.00
C ILE A 73 -5.55 -1.63 2.36
N LYS A 74 -5.14 -2.83 1.94
CA LYS A 74 -6.03 -3.80 1.30
C LYS A 74 -7.19 -4.25 2.20
N ARG A 75 -6.97 -4.31 3.51
CA ARG A 75 -8.04 -4.58 4.49
C ARG A 75 -8.95 -3.37 4.62
N ALA A 76 -8.38 -2.18 4.77
CA ALA A 76 -9.14 -0.94 4.88
C ALA A 76 -9.99 -0.67 3.63
N THR A 77 -9.50 -0.93 2.41
CA THR A 77 -10.26 -0.76 1.17
C THR A 77 -11.38 -1.78 1.05
N LYS A 78 -11.16 -3.03 1.49
CA LYS A 78 -12.22 -4.03 1.57
C LYS A 78 -13.33 -3.60 2.52
N ASP A 79 -12.96 -3.08 3.69
CA ASP A 79 -13.92 -2.59 4.69
C ASP A 79 -14.64 -1.32 4.18
N GLY A 80 -13.92 -0.38 3.58
CA GLY A 80 -14.50 0.80 2.92
C GLY A 80 -15.48 0.43 1.80
N LYS A 81 -15.20 -0.63 1.04
CA LYS A 81 -16.10 -1.15 0.01
C LYS A 81 -17.34 -1.84 0.56
N ALA A 82 -17.29 -2.39 1.76
CA ALA A 82 -18.49 -2.89 2.42
C ALA A 82 -19.37 -1.71 2.87
N LEU A 83 -18.75 -0.65 3.38
CA LEU A 83 -19.43 0.58 3.80
C LEU A 83 -20.04 1.36 2.61
N SER A 84 -19.40 1.38 1.43
CA SER A 84 -19.95 2.06 0.24
C SER A 84 -21.22 1.44 -0.32
N LYS A 85 -21.52 0.19 0.07
CA LYS A 85 -22.75 -0.51 -0.31
C LYS A 85 -23.89 -0.28 0.66
N LEU A 86 -23.65 0.38 1.80
CA LEU A 86 -24.69 0.69 2.76
C LEU A 86 -25.57 1.81 2.20
N SER A 87 -26.87 1.56 2.25
CA SER A 87 -27.94 2.49 1.91
C SER A 87 -29.18 2.20 2.77
N LYS A 88 -30.18 3.08 2.71
CA LYS A 88 -31.47 2.92 3.41
C LYS A 88 -32.18 1.59 3.09
N HIS A 89 -31.88 0.97 1.95
CA HIS A 89 -32.50 -0.28 1.49
C HIS A 89 -31.59 -1.52 1.66
N SER A 90 -30.56 -1.41 2.50
CA SER A 90 -29.66 -2.53 2.78
C SER A 90 -30.40 -3.66 3.49
N SER A 91 -30.13 -4.90 3.06
CA SER A 91 -30.56 -6.09 3.79
C SER A 91 -29.85 -6.21 5.14
N ASP A 92 -30.44 -6.91 6.11
CA ASP A 92 -29.85 -7.16 7.44
C ASP A 92 -28.42 -7.72 7.35
N LYS A 93 -28.16 -8.56 6.34
CA LYS A 93 -26.82 -9.09 6.07
C LYS A 93 -25.82 -8.00 5.68
N GLN A 94 -26.22 -7.06 4.83
CA GLN A 94 -25.38 -5.92 4.43
C GLN A 94 -25.13 -4.98 5.61
N VAL A 95 -26.13 -4.76 6.47
CA VAL A 95 -25.99 -3.97 7.69
C VAL A 95 -24.98 -4.62 8.63
N TYR A 96 -25.11 -5.93 8.88
CA TYR A 96 -24.17 -6.70 9.70
C TYR A 96 -22.73 -6.66 9.15
N ASP A 97 -22.57 -6.85 7.83
CA ASP A 97 -21.26 -6.77 7.17
C ASP A 97 -20.67 -5.35 7.28
N GLY A 98 -21.51 -4.32 7.17
CA GLY A 98 -21.15 -2.92 7.36
C GLY A 98 -20.72 -2.58 8.78
N GLU A 99 -21.44 -3.07 9.80
CA GLU A 99 -21.08 -2.93 11.21
C GLU A 99 -19.71 -3.54 11.51
N LYS A 100 -19.49 -4.73 10.99
CA LYS A 100 -18.20 -5.41 11.11
C LYS A 100 -17.08 -4.62 10.42
N ALA A 101 -17.34 -4.10 9.22
CA ALA A 101 -16.40 -3.28 8.47
C ALA A 101 -16.05 -1.98 9.19
N GLY A 102 -17.05 -1.26 9.73
CA GLY A 102 -16.85 -0.03 10.51
C GLY A 102 -15.97 -0.26 11.74
N LYS A 103 -16.25 -1.33 12.51
CA LYS A 103 -15.43 -1.73 13.67
C LYS A 103 -13.99 -2.10 13.29
N ASN A 104 -13.82 -2.85 12.20
CA ASN A 104 -12.49 -3.24 11.71
C ASN A 104 -11.67 -2.03 11.26
N LEU A 105 -12.28 -1.13 10.49
CA LEU A 105 -11.64 0.09 10.02
C LEU A 105 -11.26 0.99 11.21
N CYS A 106 -12.15 1.16 12.19
CA CYS A 106 -11.85 1.87 13.44
C CYS A 106 -10.64 1.24 14.18
N LYS A 107 -10.57 -0.09 14.26
CA LYS A 107 -9.43 -0.79 14.89
C LYS A 107 -8.11 -0.54 14.15
N ILE A 108 -8.13 -0.52 12.81
CA ILE A 108 -6.96 -0.17 11.99
C ILE A 108 -6.52 1.26 12.30
N ILE A 109 -7.45 2.22 12.25
CA ILE A 109 -7.15 3.63 12.50
C ILE A 109 -6.64 3.88 13.93
N LYS A 110 -7.19 3.20 14.94
CA LYS A 110 -6.69 3.27 16.33
C LYS A 110 -5.23 2.85 16.46
N SER A 111 -4.79 1.86 15.67
CA SER A 111 -3.41 1.37 15.68
C SER A 111 -2.40 2.34 15.06
N ILE A 112 -2.87 3.34 14.31
CA ILE A 112 -2.01 4.37 13.73
C ILE A 112 -1.71 5.43 14.81
N PRO A 113 -0.43 5.77 15.04
CA PRO A 113 -0.06 6.82 15.97
C PRO A 113 -0.71 8.15 15.62
N GLU A 114 -1.15 8.85 16.66
CA GLU A 114 -1.73 10.16 16.52
C GLU A 114 -0.64 11.22 16.31
N THR A 115 -0.90 12.12 15.39
CA THR A 115 -0.05 13.28 15.06
C THR A 115 -0.92 14.52 14.96
N TYR A 116 -0.30 15.70 15.01
CA TYR A 116 -1.01 16.97 14.84
C TYR A 116 -1.85 17.00 13.55
N ASP A 117 -1.29 16.48 12.44
CA ASP A 117 -1.93 16.50 11.13
C ASP A 117 -3.04 15.45 10.93
N ASN A 118 -3.20 14.51 11.87
CA ASN A 118 -4.16 13.41 11.75
C ASN A 118 -5.14 13.30 12.93
N HIS A 119 -4.95 14.05 14.02
CA HIS A 119 -5.79 14.01 15.22
C HIS A 119 -7.29 14.12 14.91
N ILE A 120 -7.69 15.19 14.21
CA ILE A 120 -9.10 15.48 13.89
C ILE A 120 -9.73 14.36 13.03
N PRO A 121 -9.20 14.04 11.83
CA PRO A 121 -9.81 13.00 11.00
C PRO A 121 -9.76 11.61 11.66
N ARG A 122 -8.74 11.34 12.49
CA ARG A 122 -8.63 10.11 13.27
C ARG A 122 -9.73 10.00 14.32
N SER A 123 -9.95 11.04 15.13
CA SER A 123 -10.99 11.04 16.17
C SER A 123 -12.37 10.85 15.54
N MET A 124 -12.69 11.64 14.51
CA MET A 124 -13.98 11.58 13.84
C MET A 124 -14.26 10.19 13.26
N ALA A 125 -13.29 9.55 12.61
CA ALA A 125 -13.43 8.18 12.09
C ALA A 125 -13.62 7.16 13.22
N ILE A 126 -12.89 7.30 14.33
CA ILE A 126 -12.94 6.37 15.47
C ILE A 126 -14.31 6.38 16.14
N ASP A 127 -14.86 7.57 16.35
CA ASP A 127 -16.13 7.76 17.07
C ASP A 127 -17.32 7.53 16.13
N GLY A 128 -17.19 7.95 14.88
CA GLY A 128 -18.27 7.90 13.89
C GLY A 128 -18.50 6.51 13.29
N LEU A 129 -17.47 5.75 12.92
CA LEU A 129 -17.63 4.48 12.19
C LEU A 129 -18.45 3.41 12.93
N PRO A 130 -18.24 3.17 14.24
CA PRO A 130 -19.06 2.20 14.98
C PRO A 130 -20.49 2.69 15.13
N ALA A 131 -20.68 3.98 15.44
CA ALA A 131 -22.01 4.57 15.64
C ALA A 131 -22.84 4.60 14.35
N SER A 132 -22.20 4.90 13.21
CA SER A 132 -22.88 4.97 11.90
C SER A 132 -23.26 3.60 11.34
N THR A 133 -22.80 2.52 11.97
CA THR A 133 -22.97 1.16 11.46
C THR A 133 -23.66 0.22 12.45
N SER A 134 -23.88 0.64 13.71
CA SER A 134 -24.56 -0.16 14.72
C SER A 134 -25.97 0.38 15.03
N THR A 135 -26.97 0.00 14.24
CA THR A 135 -28.41 -0.16 14.60
C THR A 135 -29.28 -0.25 13.34
N ASN A 136 -30.52 -0.74 13.50
CA ASN A 136 -31.64 -0.63 12.55
C ASN A 136 -32.02 0.82 12.15
N ASP A 137 -31.25 1.82 12.56
CA ASP A 137 -31.40 3.24 12.26
C ASP A 137 -30.44 3.72 11.15
N LEU A 138 -30.27 2.92 10.09
CA LEU A 138 -29.79 3.43 8.79
C LEU A 138 -30.66 4.56 8.23
N ASN A 139 -31.81 4.84 8.87
CA ASN A 139 -32.64 6.02 8.63
C ASN A 139 -31.98 7.36 9.01
N LEU A 140 -30.92 7.37 9.83
CA LEU A 140 -30.28 8.61 10.31
C LEU A 140 -28.94 8.95 9.63
N TYR A 141 -28.31 8.00 8.93
CA TYR A 141 -27.01 8.24 8.33
C TYR A 141 -27.11 8.29 6.81
N ASP A 142 -27.06 9.52 6.29
CA ASP A 142 -26.83 9.79 4.88
C ASP A 142 -25.56 9.03 4.44
N SER A 143 -25.63 8.34 3.31
CA SER A 143 -24.47 7.74 2.63
C SER A 143 -23.27 8.69 2.57
N GLN A 144 -23.53 10.00 2.51
CA GLN A 144 -22.52 11.06 2.56
C GLN A 144 -21.74 11.12 3.88
N TYR A 145 -22.39 10.83 5.02
CA TYR A 145 -21.72 10.81 6.32
C TYR A 145 -20.79 9.61 6.45
N ILE A 146 -21.24 8.41 6.03
CA ILE A 146 -20.38 7.21 6.00
C ILE A 146 -19.20 7.45 5.05
N GLU A 147 -19.45 8.02 3.88
CA GLU A 147 -18.40 8.39 2.94
C GLU A 147 -17.37 9.36 3.56
N SER A 148 -17.83 10.39 4.29
CA SER A 148 -16.95 11.33 4.98
C SER A 148 -16.04 10.63 5.99
N LEU A 149 -16.57 9.70 6.78
CA LEU A 149 -15.78 8.91 7.73
C LEU A 149 -14.77 7.99 7.03
N VAL A 150 -15.14 7.41 5.89
CA VAL A 150 -14.21 6.62 5.06
C VAL A 150 -13.12 7.51 4.47
N ARG A 151 -13.44 8.70 3.97
CA ARG A 151 -12.47 9.71 3.48
C ARG A 151 -11.48 10.12 4.57
N MET A 152 -11.98 10.37 5.79
CA MET A 152 -11.12 10.67 6.94
C MET A 152 -10.19 9.51 7.27
N SER A 153 -10.71 8.28 7.26
CA SER A 153 -9.91 7.06 7.47
C SER A 153 -8.83 6.89 6.39
N ALA A 154 -9.20 7.09 5.12
CA ALA A 154 -8.30 7.02 3.98
C ALA A 154 -7.19 8.08 4.04
N ASN A 155 -7.49 9.28 4.52
CA ASN A 155 -6.51 10.35 4.73
C ASN A 155 -5.50 9.99 5.83
N VAL A 156 -5.97 9.44 6.96
CA VAL A 156 -5.07 8.98 8.03
C VAL A 156 -4.17 7.83 7.52
N LEU A 157 -4.73 6.90 6.76
CA LEU A 157 -4.01 5.78 6.16
C LEU A 157 -2.97 6.25 5.14
N SER A 158 -3.35 7.07 4.18
CA SER A 158 -2.45 7.53 3.11
C SER A 158 -1.24 8.26 3.69
N LYS A 159 -1.43 9.10 4.71
CA LYS A 159 -0.32 9.76 5.43
C LYS A 159 0.61 8.77 6.13
N LYS A 160 0.07 7.72 6.77
CA LYS A 160 0.87 6.73 7.51
C LYS A 160 1.71 5.83 6.61
N VAL A 161 1.17 5.44 5.46
CA VAL A 161 1.73 4.40 4.59
C VAL A 161 2.60 4.96 3.45
N THR A 162 2.46 6.25 3.14
CA THR A 162 3.27 6.88 2.08
C THR A 162 4.68 7.17 2.61
N PRO A 163 5.74 6.75 1.89
CA PRO A 163 7.11 7.13 2.19
C PRO A 163 7.30 8.65 2.24
N LYS A 164 8.18 9.14 3.13
CA LYS A 164 8.36 10.59 3.35
C LYS A 164 8.90 11.33 2.10
N ASP A 165 9.69 10.64 1.29
CA ASP A 165 10.32 11.15 0.07
C ASP A 165 9.33 11.39 -1.08
N GLU A 166 8.18 10.71 -1.07
CA GLU A 166 7.11 10.90 -2.05
C GLU A 166 6.28 12.17 -1.79
N GLY A 167 6.36 12.71 -0.56
CA GLY A 167 5.71 13.94 -0.15
C GLY A 167 4.19 13.94 -0.33
N SER A 168 3.63 15.14 -0.51
CA SER A 168 2.17 15.33 -0.68
C SER A 168 1.62 14.71 -1.97
N LYS A 169 2.43 14.66 -3.04
CA LYS A 169 2.03 14.06 -4.32
C LYS A 169 1.81 12.56 -4.19
N GLY A 170 2.72 11.83 -3.54
CA GLY A 170 2.52 10.41 -3.28
C GLY A 170 1.32 10.14 -2.37
N GLN A 171 1.14 10.97 -1.34
CA GLN A 171 -0.01 10.84 -0.44
C GLN A 171 -1.33 11.00 -1.19
N SER A 172 -1.43 11.97 -2.11
CA SER A 172 -2.61 12.16 -2.96
C SER A 172 -2.90 10.93 -3.80
N LYS A 173 -1.88 10.39 -4.49
CA LYS A 173 -2.04 9.18 -5.31
C LYS A 173 -2.50 7.96 -4.51
N VAL A 174 -1.90 7.75 -3.34
CA VAL A 174 -2.30 6.65 -2.45
C VAL A 174 -3.74 6.85 -1.98
N TYR A 175 -4.10 8.06 -1.56
CA TYR A 175 -5.46 8.40 -1.15
C TYR A 175 -6.49 8.17 -2.27
N GLU A 176 -6.23 8.70 -3.47
CA GLU A 176 -7.08 8.54 -4.66
C GLU A 176 -7.31 7.06 -4.99
N GLN A 177 -6.25 6.25 -4.92
CA GLN A 177 -6.36 4.82 -5.16
C GLN A 177 -7.18 4.13 -4.06
N ILE A 178 -7.00 4.48 -2.77
CA ILE A 178 -7.81 3.93 -1.66
C ILE A 178 -9.30 4.20 -1.89
N MET A 179 -9.64 5.44 -2.23
CA MET A 179 -11.03 5.85 -2.45
C MET A 179 -11.64 5.09 -3.64
N THR A 180 -10.91 5.05 -4.76
CA THR A 180 -11.32 4.34 -5.97
C THR A 180 -11.55 2.85 -5.71
N ASP A 181 -10.60 2.17 -5.05
CA ASP A 181 -10.70 0.75 -4.74
C ASP A 181 -11.83 0.44 -3.73
N SER A 182 -12.13 1.39 -2.85
CA SER A 182 -13.25 1.34 -1.90
C SER A 182 -14.61 1.58 -2.55
N GLY A 183 -14.64 1.98 -3.84
CA GLY A 183 -15.87 2.25 -4.57
C GLY A 183 -16.47 3.63 -4.33
N TYR A 184 -15.69 4.55 -3.78
CA TYR A 184 -16.05 5.95 -3.62
C TYR A 184 -15.28 6.76 -4.67
N SER A 185 -15.98 7.41 -5.61
CA SER A 185 -15.35 8.28 -6.60
C SER A 185 -14.92 9.60 -5.95
N ASN A 186 -13.83 10.17 -6.43
CA ASN A 186 -13.48 11.57 -6.14
C ASN A 186 -14.32 12.53 -6.97
#